data_AF-Q6V588-F1
#
_entry.id   AF-Q6V588-F1
#
_cell.length_a   1.000
_cell.length_b   1.000
_cell.length_c   1.000
_cell.angle_alpha   90.00
_cell.angle_beta   90.00
_cell.angle_gamma   90.00
#
_symmetry.space_group_name_H-M   'P 1'
#
loop_
_entity.id
_entity.type
_entity.pdbx_description
1 polymer ?
#
loop_
_entity_poly.entity_id
_entity_poly.type
_entity_poly.pdbx_seq_one_letter_code
_entity_poly.pdbx_strand_id
1 'polypeptide(L)'
;MEEHIMIEKIPRAELKVMMLFWDTDKVLTSRDIVNIMSEEWKSITSSLVICFLLLLRTTIFRIFNKGFNYYIWLIVIVRLLFPFSYFTYTISDSKFQYKPILNEVDYSNTVLIIYLTIVILLAIYRFIKYLKFKSLVIDLSYDIENLEINNLYNNLLKELNIEKHIKLKYTYEINTPSFFGLFDNYILLPPHNYNLNELHWILKHELIHYKSKDLYIRYLVLFLKCVYFFNPFIYLLDRIIYHSCELHCDEVVLKGCSLENIKSYANTILDSIERSSRDSNNYTTGLHRKSNFEKRVYDMFKNKGKSGILIALILCLLSSFTYFKFDSIISKPINHSLDAPLPVNTGKEKSFTITID
;
A
#
# COMPACT_ATOMS: atom_id res chain seq x y z
N MET A 1 33.31 53.99 41.96
CA MET A 1 33.50 52.54 41.79
C MET A 1 32.50 52.12 40.73
N GLU A 2 32.84 52.47 39.48
CA GLU A 2 32.07 52.15 38.29
C GLU A 2 32.72 50.92 37.67
N GLU A 3 32.02 49.79 37.68
CA GLU A 3 32.44 48.61 36.92
C GLU A 3 32.03 48.79 35.46
N HIS A 4 33.01 49.19 34.66
CA HIS A 4 32.99 49.05 33.20
C HIS A 4 33.02 47.56 32.83
N ILE A 5 31.91 47.02 32.33
CA ILE A 5 31.93 45.80 31.52
C ILE A 5 31.95 46.20 30.04
N MET A 6 33.12 46.00 29.44
CA MET A 6 33.37 46.11 28.01
C MET A 6 32.56 45.04 27.28
N ILE A 7 31.48 45.45 26.60
CA ILE A 7 30.80 44.57 25.65
C ILE A 7 31.56 44.68 24.32
N GLU A 8 32.29 43.60 24.02
CA GLU A 8 32.93 43.35 22.74
C GLU A 8 31.93 43.54 21.58
N LYS A 9 32.36 44.27 20.54
CA LYS A 9 31.60 44.48 19.31
C LYS A 9 31.36 43.13 18.62
N ILE A 10 30.15 42.60 18.77
CA ILE A 10 29.65 41.48 17.95
C ILE A 10 29.64 41.93 16.46
N PRO A 11 30.20 41.15 15.52
CA PRO A 11 30.24 41.52 14.11
C PRO A 11 28.83 41.71 13.54
N ARG A 12 28.60 42.80 12.79
CA ARG A 12 27.31 43.19 12.17
C ARG A 12 26.66 42.12 11.27
N ALA A 13 27.33 41.00 11.00
CA ALA A 13 26.78 39.87 10.25
C ALA A 13 25.88 38.95 11.10
N GLU A 14 26.15 38.79 12.40
CA GLU A 14 25.40 37.88 13.28
C GLU A 14 24.08 38.51 13.77
N LEU A 15 24.05 39.84 13.97
CA LEU A 15 22.80 40.56 14.25
C LEU A 15 21.78 40.46 13.12
N LYS A 16 22.25 40.30 11.88
CA LYS A 16 21.36 40.15 10.70
C LYS A 16 20.70 38.77 10.64
N VAL A 17 21.35 37.74 11.20
CA VAL A 17 20.79 36.39 11.31
C VAL A 17 19.84 36.28 12.51
N MET A 18 20.13 36.95 13.63
CA MET A 18 19.20 37.02 14.77
C MET A 18 17.94 37.84 14.47
N MET A 19 18.04 38.93 13.68
CA MET A 19 16.84 39.69 13.26
C MET A 19 15.95 38.94 12.25
N LEU A 20 16.52 38.01 11.46
CA LEU A 20 15.75 37.16 10.54
C LEU A 20 14.86 36.13 11.24
N PHE A 21 15.13 35.82 12.52
CA PHE A 21 14.31 34.92 13.33
C PHE A 21 13.33 35.63 14.29
N TRP A 22 13.40 36.96 14.40
CA TRP A 22 12.56 37.72 15.34
C TRP A 22 11.44 38.53 14.65
N ASP A 23 11.49 38.69 13.33
CA ASP A 23 10.41 39.35 12.56
C ASP A 23 9.41 38.35 11.97
N THR A 24 8.92 37.46 12.81
CA THR A 24 7.79 36.58 12.48
C THR A 24 6.63 36.83 13.44
N ASP A 25 5.91 37.91 13.20
CA ASP A 25 4.51 38.08 13.66
C ASP A 25 3.53 37.12 12.95
N LYS A 26 4.03 36.01 12.38
CA LYS A 26 3.22 34.83 12.10
C LYS A 26 3.36 33.87 13.26
N VAL A 27 2.68 34.18 14.37
CA VAL A 27 2.26 33.16 15.32
C VAL A 27 1.49 32.14 14.51
N LEU A 28 2.09 30.96 14.25
CA LEU A 28 1.41 29.82 13.67
C LEU A 28 0.09 29.64 14.44
N THR A 29 -1.02 30.02 13.82
CA THR A 29 -2.29 29.94 14.53
C THR A 29 -2.58 28.47 14.75
N SER A 30 -3.29 28.15 15.83
CA SER A 30 -3.72 26.78 16.12
C SER A 30 -4.46 26.13 14.93
N ARG A 31 -5.05 26.92 14.03
CA ARG A 31 -5.63 26.46 12.77
C ARG A 31 -4.61 26.05 11.71
N ASP A 32 -3.49 26.77 11.57
CA ASP A 32 -2.44 26.44 10.61
C ASP A 32 -1.67 25.19 11.04
N ILE A 33 -1.42 25.08 12.36
CA ILE A 33 -0.87 23.86 12.97
C ILE A 33 -1.84 22.70 12.77
N VAL A 34 -3.15 22.87 13.01
CA VAL A 34 -4.16 21.83 12.80
C VAL A 34 -4.30 21.42 11.33
N ASN A 35 -4.17 22.36 10.38
CA ASN A 35 -4.25 22.06 8.95
C ASN A 35 -3.01 21.31 8.44
N ILE A 36 -1.80 21.75 8.82
CA ILE A 36 -0.54 21.05 8.52
C ILE A 36 -0.54 19.67 9.18
N MET A 37 -0.97 19.59 10.45
CA MET A 37 -1.18 18.33 11.15
C MET A 37 -2.18 17.44 10.39
N SER A 38 -3.32 17.97 9.91
CA SER A 38 -4.40 17.17 9.28
C SER A 38 -3.99 16.45 7.99
N GLU A 39 -3.04 17.00 7.24
CA GLU A 39 -2.46 16.39 6.04
C GLU A 39 -1.43 15.30 6.41
N GLU A 40 -0.60 15.56 7.42
CA GLU A 40 0.38 14.59 7.93
C GLU A 40 -0.30 13.39 8.63
N TRP A 41 -1.40 13.61 9.36
CA TRP A 41 -2.17 12.56 10.04
C TRP A 41 -2.72 11.51 9.06
N LYS A 42 -3.03 11.86 7.80
CA LYS A 42 -3.50 10.88 6.80
C LYS A 42 -2.40 9.88 6.39
N SER A 43 -1.16 10.35 6.25
CA SER A 43 0.00 9.50 5.96
C SER A 43 0.42 8.68 7.18
N ILE A 44 0.40 9.29 8.37
CA ILE A 44 0.72 8.64 9.64
C ILE A 44 -0.29 7.55 9.99
N THR A 45 -1.59 7.80 9.84
CA THR A 45 -2.64 6.79 10.11
C THR A 45 -2.54 5.59 9.18
N SER A 46 -2.19 5.78 7.89
CA SER A 46 -1.95 4.66 6.97
C SER A 46 -0.75 3.79 7.39
N SER A 47 0.33 4.42 7.86
CA SER A 47 1.52 3.73 8.37
C SER A 47 1.28 3.03 9.71
N LEU A 48 0.48 3.64 10.60
CA LEU A 48 0.05 3.03 11.86
C LEU A 48 -0.84 1.80 11.64
N VAL A 49 -1.72 1.82 10.64
CA VAL A 49 -2.53 0.65 10.28
C VAL A 49 -1.65 -0.49 9.76
N ILE A 50 -0.68 -0.19 8.89
CA ILE A 50 0.27 -1.21 8.42
C ILE A 50 1.07 -1.76 9.60
N CYS A 51 1.62 -0.91 10.47
CA CYS A 51 2.37 -1.33 11.66
C CYS A 51 1.53 -2.19 12.62
N PHE A 52 0.30 -1.78 12.91
CA PHE A 52 -0.64 -2.52 13.75
C PHE A 52 -0.93 -3.91 13.18
N LEU A 53 -1.15 -4.02 11.87
CA LEU A 53 -1.38 -5.31 11.21
C LEU A 53 -0.12 -6.17 11.15
N LEU A 54 1.07 -5.57 11.04
CA LEU A 54 2.34 -6.31 11.17
C LEU A 54 2.52 -6.88 12.59
N LEU A 55 2.12 -6.15 13.63
CA LEU A 55 2.10 -6.62 15.00
C LEU A 55 1.10 -7.78 15.19
N LEU A 56 -0.14 -7.60 14.72
CA LEU A 56 -1.18 -8.64 14.76
C LEU A 56 -0.79 -9.89 13.97
N ARG A 57 -0.03 -9.73 12.88
CA ARG A 57 0.51 -10.87 12.12
C ARG A 57 1.49 -11.69 12.94
N THR A 58 2.36 -11.02 13.70
CA THR A 58 3.40 -11.68 14.50
C THR A 58 2.79 -12.49 15.65
N THR A 59 1.62 -12.09 16.14
CA THR A 59 0.93 -12.70 17.29
C THR A 59 -0.25 -13.59 16.88
N ILE A 60 -1.29 -12.99 16.29
CA ILE A 60 -2.63 -13.59 16.12
C ILE A 60 -2.76 -14.31 14.77
N PHE A 61 -2.26 -13.74 13.66
CA PHE A 61 -2.54 -14.32 12.34
C PHE A 61 -1.87 -15.68 12.10
N ARG A 62 -0.84 -16.02 12.88
CA ARG A 62 -0.18 -17.35 12.86
C ARG A 62 -1.12 -18.52 13.19
N ILE A 63 -2.28 -18.25 13.81
CA ILE A 63 -3.26 -19.26 14.25
C ILE A 63 -4.23 -19.65 13.11
N PHE A 64 -4.41 -18.78 12.11
CA PHE A 64 -5.41 -18.96 11.05
C PHE A 64 -4.84 -19.68 9.83
N ASN A 65 -5.75 -20.21 8.99
CA ASN A 65 -5.39 -20.86 7.74
C ASN A 65 -4.68 -19.91 6.75
N LYS A 66 -4.06 -20.49 5.71
CA LYS A 66 -3.21 -19.70 4.80
C LYS A 66 -4.06 -18.83 3.88
N GLY A 67 -5.23 -19.29 3.48
CA GLY A 67 -6.24 -18.46 2.81
C GLY A 67 -6.56 -17.16 3.57
N PHE A 68 -6.85 -17.22 4.87
CA PHE A 68 -7.09 -16.02 5.68
C PHE A 68 -5.86 -15.11 5.70
N ASN A 69 -4.68 -15.67 5.96
CA ASN A 69 -3.41 -14.92 5.99
C ASN A 69 -3.06 -14.26 4.65
N TYR A 70 -3.62 -14.78 3.56
CA TYR A 70 -3.49 -14.19 2.24
C TYR A 70 -4.49 -13.05 2.02
N TYR A 71 -5.78 -13.32 2.16
CA TYR A 71 -6.83 -12.35 1.85
C TYR A 71 -6.94 -11.19 2.86
N ILE A 72 -6.44 -11.35 4.10
CA ILE A 72 -6.49 -10.25 5.09
C ILE A 72 -5.74 -9.00 4.62
N TRP A 73 -4.71 -9.15 3.77
CA TRP A 73 -3.96 -8.03 3.23
C TRP A 73 -4.76 -7.23 2.19
N LEU A 74 -5.82 -7.80 1.60
CA LEU A 74 -6.72 -7.03 0.74
C LEU A 74 -7.39 -5.89 1.49
N ILE A 75 -7.70 -6.07 2.78
CA ILE A 75 -8.26 -5.00 3.62
C ILE A 75 -7.27 -3.82 3.68
N VAL A 76 -5.98 -4.11 3.84
CA VAL A 76 -4.91 -3.09 3.85
C VAL A 76 -4.82 -2.41 2.51
N ILE A 77 -4.82 -3.18 1.43
CA ILE A 77 -4.74 -2.64 0.09
C ILE A 77 -5.93 -1.73 -0.21
N VAL A 78 -7.16 -2.16 0.07
CA VAL A 78 -8.37 -1.35 -0.13
C VAL A 78 -8.31 -0.08 0.72
N ARG A 79 -7.87 -0.17 1.98
CA ARG A 79 -7.67 0.98 2.86
C ARG A 79 -6.66 1.99 2.31
N LEU A 80 -5.56 1.51 1.71
CA LEU A 80 -4.53 2.37 1.11
C LEU A 80 -4.97 2.99 -0.23
N LEU A 81 -5.84 2.31 -0.98
CA LEU A 81 -6.41 2.85 -2.22
C LEU A 81 -7.50 3.88 -1.94
N PHE A 82 -8.31 3.65 -0.92
CA PHE A 82 -9.40 4.52 -0.51
C PHE A 82 -9.14 5.01 0.91
N PRO A 83 -8.36 6.10 1.08
CA PRO A 83 -8.27 6.78 2.35
C PRO A 83 -9.64 7.41 2.64
N PHE A 84 -10.54 6.63 3.26
CA PHE A 84 -11.84 7.09 3.73
C PHE A 84 -11.62 8.19 4.78
N SER A 85 -11.44 9.41 4.32
CA SER A 85 -11.65 10.61 5.11
C SER A 85 -13.11 10.94 4.92
N TYR A 86 -13.93 10.76 5.96
CA TYR A 86 -15.29 11.25 5.94
C TYR A 86 -15.24 12.74 5.58
N PHE A 87 -15.82 13.10 4.43
CA PHE A 87 -16.02 14.49 4.03
C PHE A 87 -16.89 15.16 5.10
N THR A 88 -16.27 15.83 6.06
CA THR A 88 -16.99 16.73 6.95
C THR A 88 -17.28 17.99 6.13
N TYR A 89 -18.46 18.02 5.51
CA TYR A 89 -19.01 19.27 5.00
C TYR A 89 -19.23 20.18 6.22
N THR A 90 -18.32 21.12 6.41
CA THR A 90 -18.55 22.21 7.35
C THR A 90 -19.55 23.15 6.68
N ILE A 91 -20.80 23.13 7.14
CA ILE A 91 -21.75 24.18 6.81
C ILE A 91 -21.22 25.45 7.50
N SER A 92 -20.55 26.28 6.71
CA SER A 92 -20.07 27.59 7.14
C SER A 92 -21.28 28.51 7.27
N ASP A 93 -21.70 28.80 8.50
CA ASP A 93 -22.58 29.94 8.78
C ASP A 93 -21.92 31.22 8.25
N SER A 94 -22.54 31.80 7.23
CA SER A 94 -22.06 32.99 6.54
C SER A 94 -22.19 34.22 7.45
N LYS A 95 -21.15 34.53 8.22
CA LYS A 95 -20.95 35.88 8.76
C LYS A 95 -19.51 36.34 8.54
N PHE A 96 -19.38 37.17 7.50
CA PHE A 96 -18.32 38.13 7.19
C PHE A 96 -16.86 37.73 7.50
N GLN A 97 -16.12 37.37 6.45
CA GLN A 97 -14.65 37.40 6.46
C GLN A 97 -14.15 38.52 5.54
N TYR A 98 -13.50 39.53 6.13
CA TYR A 98 -12.55 40.37 5.42
C TYR A 98 -11.33 39.50 5.08
N LYS A 99 -11.09 39.26 3.79
CA LYS A 99 -9.88 38.59 3.30
C LYS A 99 -8.86 39.68 2.91
N PRO A 100 -7.72 39.82 3.59
CA PRO A 100 -6.65 40.67 3.08
C PRO A 100 -6.14 40.06 1.77
N ILE A 101 -5.99 40.88 0.73
CA ILE A 101 -5.38 40.51 -0.55
C ILE A 101 -3.87 40.41 -0.32
N LEU A 102 -3.44 39.33 0.29
CA LEU A 102 -2.09 38.82 0.14
C LEU A 102 -2.24 37.59 -0.76
N ASN A 103 -1.52 37.58 -1.88
CA ASN A 103 -1.33 36.38 -2.69
C ASN A 103 -0.51 35.39 -1.86
N GLU A 104 -1.12 34.76 -0.86
CA GLU A 104 -0.58 33.57 -0.24
C GLU A 104 -0.57 32.50 -1.34
N VAL A 105 0.61 32.27 -1.91
CA VAL A 105 0.84 31.13 -2.79
C VAL A 105 0.40 29.90 -2.01
N ASP A 106 -0.60 29.20 -2.52
CA ASP A 106 -1.12 27.98 -1.90
C ASP A 106 -0.06 26.87 -2.03
N TYR A 107 0.82 26.79 -1.04
CA TYR A 107 1.89 25.79 -0.97
C TYR A 107 1.33 24.36 -0.96
N SER A 108 0.08 24.14 -0.51
CA SER A 108 -0.56 22.83 -0.50
C SER A 108 -0.77 22.30 -1.93
N ASN A 109 -1.31 23.14 -2.82
CA ASN A 109 -1.51 22.76 -4.23
C ASN A 109 -0.18 22.49 -4.95
N THR A 110 0.85 23.29 -4.67
CA THR A 110 2.17 23.11 -5.29
C THR A 110 2.81 21.78 -4.88
N VAL A 111 2.76 21.43 -3.59
CA VAL A 111 3.27 20.14 -3.07
C VAL A 111 2.47 18.97 -3.63
N LEU A 112 1.14 19.08 -3.72
CA LEU A 112 0.29 18.05 -4.30
C LEU A 112 0.61 17.78 -5.78
N ILE A 113 0.81 18.84 -6.57
CA ILE A 113 1.19 18.71 -7.99
C ILE A 113 2.55 18.03 -8.13
N ILE A 114 3.54 18.41 -7.32
CA ILE A 114 4.87 17.77 -7.31
C ILE A 114 4.73 16.29 -6.96
N TYR A 115 3.98 15.97 -5.90
CA TYR A 115 3.74 14.59 -5.47
C TYR A 115 3.10 13.75 -6.57
N LEU A 116 2.00 14.22 -7.17
CA LEU A 116 1.31 13.52 -8.26
C LEU A 116 2.22 13.34 -9.48
N THR A 117 3.04 14.34 -9.80
CA THR A 117 4.03 14.26 -10.89
C THR A 117 5.02 13.13 -10.63
N ILE A 118 5.57 13.02 -9.42
CA ILE A 118 6.50 11.94 -9.05
C ILE A 118 5.80 10.57 -9.15
N VAL A 119 4.58 10.44 -8.64
CA VAL A 119 3.81 9.18 -8.69
C VAL A 119 3.59 8.76 -10.14
N ILE A 120 3.19 9.69 -11.02
CA ILE A 120 2.97 9.43 -12.44
C ILE A 120 4.27 9.00 -13.12
N LEU A 121 5.38 9.70 -12.90
CA LEU A 121 6.68 9.35 -13.47
C LEU A 121 7.14 7.95 -13.04
N LEU A 122 6.97 7.61 -11.75
CA LEU A 122 7.29 6.27 -11.23
C LEU A 122 6.39 5.18 -11.83
N ALA A 123 5.09 5.46 -12.00
CA ALA A 123 4.15 4.55 -12.63
C ALA A 123 4.50 4.31 -14.10
N ILE A 124 4.77 5.37 -14.87
CA ILE A 124 5.20 5.29 -16.27
C ILE A 124 6.50 4.49 -16.39
N TYR A 125 7.51 4.80 -15.56
CA TYR A 125 8.78 4.09 -15.56
C TYR A 125 8.61 2.57 -15.35
N ARG A 126 7.80 2.18 -14.36
CA ARG A 126 7.52 0.76 -14.09
C ARG A 126 6.70 0.11 -15.18
N PHE A 127 5.75 0.83 -15.76
CA PHE A 127 4.95 0.34 -16.88
C PHE A 127 5.81 0.10 -18.12
N ILE A 128 6.71 1.03 -18.47
CA ILE A 128 7.67 0.85 -19.57
C ILE A 128 8.57 -0.37 -19.30
N LYS A 129 9.07 -0.55 -18.07
CA LYS A 129 9.84 -1.75 -17.70
C LYS A 129 9.03 -3.03 -17.88
N TYR A 130 7.76 -3.03 -17.48
CA TYR A 130 6.86 -4.14 -17.69
C TYR A 130 6.69 -4.45 -19.19
N LEU A 131 6.46 -3.44 -20.03
CA LEU A 131 6.31 -3.63 -21.48
C LEU A 131 7.58 -4.19 -22.12
N LYS A 132 8.76 -3.66 -21.75
CA LYS A 132 10.06 -4.18 -22.23
C LYS A 132 10.26 -5.64 -21.83
N PHE A 133 9.98 -5.98 -20.58
CA PHE A 133 10.07 -7.36 -20.09
C PHE A 133 9.05 -8.27 -20.77
N LYS A 134 7.80 -7.81 -20.95
CA LYS A 134 6.75 -8.54 -21.67
C LYS A 134 7.18 -8.86 -23.09
N SER A 135 7.69 -7.87 -23.83
CA SER A 135 8.18 -8.05 -25.20
C SER A 135 9.33 -9.05 -25.21
N LEU A 136 10.38 -8.85 -24.40
CA LEU A 136 11.51 -9.77 -24.31
C LEU A 136 11.08 -11.23 -24.10
N VAL A 137 10.24 -11.47 -23.09
CA VAL A 137 9.85 -12.82 -22.69
C VAL A 137 8.90 -13.48 -23.68
N ILE A 138 7.94 -12.73 -24.23
CA ILE A 138 6.94 -13.30 -25.16
C ILE A 138 7.52 -13.46 -26.56
N ASP A 139 8.30 -12.50 -27.04
CA ASP A 139 8.86 -12.53 -28.40
C ASP A 139 9.92 -13.62 -28.54
N LEU A 140 10.61 -13.96 -27.44
CA LEU A 140 11.57 -15.07 -27.36
C LEU A 140 10.95 -16.37 -26.82
N SER A 141 9.62 -16.43 -26.66
CA SER A 141 8.93 -17.64 -26.23
C SER A 141 8.46 -18.48 -27.41
N TYR A 142 8.46 -19.80 -27.25
CA TYR A 142 7.97 -20.75 -28.23
C TYR A 142 6.94 -21.70 -27.62
N ASP A 143 6.04 -22.20 -28.46
CA ASP A 143 4.93 -23.06 -28.03
C ASP A 143 5.43 -24.46 -27.68
N ILE A 144 4.72 -25.13 -26.76
CA ILE A 144 5.05 -26.51 -26.37
C ILE A 144 4.30 -27.47 -27.30
N GLU A 145 5.02 -28.14 -28.19
CA GLU A 145 4.42 -29.08 -29.17
C GLU A 145 4.21 -30.50 -28.60
N ASN A 146 4.79 -30.81 -27.44
CA ASN A 146 4.71 -32.14 -26.85
C ASN A 146 3.25 -32.50 -26.45
N LEU A 147 2.73 -33.57 -27.06
CA LEU A 147 1.36 -34.03 -26.88
C LEU A 147 1.04 -34.45 -25.44
N GLU A 148 1.98 -35.11 -24.75
CA GLU A 148 1.77 -35.56 -23.36
C GLU A 148 1.66 -34.38 -22.40
N ILE A 149 2.52 -33.36 -22.58
CA ILE A 149 2.48 -32.14 -21.77
C ILE A 149 1.19 -31.37 -22.02
N ASN A 150 0.77 -31.23 -23.28
CA ASN A 150 -0.49 -30.57 -23.63
C ASN A 150 -1.71 -31.31 -23.08
N ASN A 151 -1.71 -32.65 -23.10
CA ASN A 151 -2.78 -33.45 -22.50
C ASN A 151 -2.83 -33.29 -20.98
N LEU A 152 -1.68 -33.35 -20.30
CA LEU A 152 -1.58 -33.07 -18.87
C LEU A 152 -2.11 -31.68 -18.52
N TYR A 153 -1.70 -30.67 -19.28
CA TYR A 153 -2.13 -29.29 -19.11
C TYR A 153 -3.65 -29.13 -19.28
N ASN A 154 -4.22 -29.69 -20.34
CA ASN A 154 -5.65 -29.63 -20.60
C ASN A 154 -6.47 -30.38 -19.53
N ASN A 155 -5.94 -31.49 -19.00
CA ASN A 155 -6.57 -32.20 -17.89
C ASN A 155 -6.58 -31.35 -16.61
N LEU A 156 -5.49 -30.64 -16.31
CA LEU A 156 -5.41 -29.73 -15.19
C LEU A 156 -6.37 -28.53 -15.33
N LEU A 157 -6.51 -27.97 -16.53
CA LEU A 157 -7.50 -26.91 -16.79
C LEU A 157 -8.93 -27.38 -16.47
N LYS A 158 -9.28 -28.60 -16.90
CA LYS A 158 -10.58 -29.22 -16.58
C LYS A 158 -10.73 -29.49 -15.08
N GLU A 159 -9.73 -30.09 -14.43
CA GLU A 159 -9.72 -30.37 -12.99
C GLU A 159 -9.97 -29.09 -12.16
N LEU A 160 -9.35 -27.99 -12.57
CA LEU A 160 -9.43 -26.71 -11.84
C LEU A 160 -10.63 -25.84 -12.26
N ASN A 161 -11.45 -26.29 -13.21
CA ASN A 161 -12.56 -25.56 -13.83
C ASN A 161 -12.11 -24.19 -14.39
N ILE A 162 -11.06 -24.21 -15.22
CA ILE A 162 -10.53 -23.01 -15.89
C ILE A 162 -10.95 -23.05 -17.37
N GLU A 163 -11.90 -22.20 -17.72
CA GLU A 163 -12.41 -22.08 -19.10
C GLU A 163 -11.60 -21.08 -19.96
N LYS A 164 -10.88 -20.16 -19.33
CA LYS A 164 -10.13 -19.13 -20.04
C LYS A 164 -8.89 -19.75 -20.69
N HIS A 165 -8.65 -19.40 -21.95
CA HIS A 165 -7.44 -19.80 -22.66
C HIS A 165 -6.20 -19.14 -22.02
N ILE A 166 -5.31 -19.96 -21.47
CA ILE A 166 -4.01 -19.57 -20.93
C ILE A 166 -2.96 -20.24 -21.83
N LYS A 167 -2.02 -19.46 -22.36
CA LYS A 167 -1.01 -19.96 -23.30
C LYS A 167 0.14 -20.60 -22.52
N LEU A 168 0.49 -21.84 -22.85
CA LEU A 168 1.63 -22.54 -22.26
C LEU A 168 2.83 -22.45 -23.20
N LYS A 169 3.95 -21.89 -22.73
CA LYS A 169 5.14 -21.63 -23.56
C LYS A 169 6.45 -21.90 -22.84
N TYR A 170 7.49 -22.26 -23.60
CA TYR A 170 8.87 -22.27 -23.13
C TYR A 170 9.56 -20.93 -23.39
N THR A 171 10.48 -20.54 -22.50
CA THR A 171 11.34 -19.36 -22.67
C THR A 171 12.62 -19.48 -21.84
N TYR A 172 13.75 -19.06 -22.40
CA TYR A 172 15.04 -19.00 -21.69
C TYR A 172 15.17 -17.73 -20.82
N GLU A 173 14.24 -16.78 -20.95
CA GLU A 173 14.31 -15.46 -20.29
C GLU A 173 13.88 -15.49 -18.81
N ILE A 174 13.46 -16.66 -18.32
CA ILE A 174 13.09 -16.88 -16.91
C ILE A 174 13.79 -18.13 -16.37
N ASN A 175 14.13 -18.10 -15.08
CA ASN A 175 14.83 -19.22 -14.41
C ASN A 175 13.88 -20.11 -13.59
N THR A 176 12.62 -19.70 -13.45
CA THR A 176 11.59 -20.43 -12.69
C THR A 176 10.31 -20.46 -13.49
N PRO A 177 9.54 -21.56 -13.46
CA PRO A 177 8.16 -21.57 -13.92
C PRO A 177 7.38 -20.40 -13.34
N SER A 178 6.58 -19.72 -14.16
CA SER A 178 5.84 -18.55 -13.70
C SER A 178 4.61 -18.26 -14.54
N PHE A 179 3.51 -17.99 -13.85
CA PHE A 179 2.34 -17.35 -14.42
C PHE A 179 2.58 -15.86 -14.69
N PHE A 180 2.29 -15.40 -15.90
CA PHE A 180 2.58 -14.05 -16.37
C PHE A 180 1.48 -13.48 -17.28
N GLY A 181 1.33 -12.15 -17.25
CA GLY A 181 0.54 -11.38 -18.21
C GLY A 181 -0.69 -10.68 -17.61
N LEU A 182 -0.94 -9.45 -18.06
CA LEU A 182 -2.01 -8.59 -17.52
C LEU A 182 -3.37 -8.82 -18.21
N PHE A 183 -3.37 -8.88 -19.54
CA PHE A 183 -4.57 -9.05 -20.37
C PHE A 183 -4.62 -10.45 -21.00
N ASP A 184 -3.51 -10.80 -21.66
CA ASP A 184 -3.20 -12.15 -22.11
C ASP A 184 -2.51 -12.92 -20.99
N ASN A 185 -2.91 -14.17 -20.77
CA ASN A 185 -2.37 -15.01 -19.71
C ASN A 185 -1.42 -16.04 -20.30
N TYR A 186 -0.24 -16.18 -19.69
CA TYR A 186 0.80 -17.11 -20.09
C TYR A 186 1.26 -17.92 -18.86
N ILE A 187 1.48 -19.21 -19.05
CA ILE A 187 2.35 -19.99 -18.18
C ILE A 187 3.65 -20.19 -18.94
N LEU A 188 4.72 -19.69 -18.35
CA LEU A 188 6.04 -19.72 -18.94
C LEU A 188 6.88 -20.74 -18.18
N LEU A 189 7.54 -21.61 -18.93
CA LEU A 189 8.45 -22.62 -18.40
C LEU A 189 9.88 -22.35 -18.91
N PRO A 190 10.89 -22.36 -18.02
CA PRO A 190 12.26 -22.57 -18.45
C PRO A 190 12.37 -23.92 -19.17
N PRO A 191 13.16 -24.07 -20.24
CA PRO A 191 13.28 -25.31 -20.99
C PRO A 191 14.24 -26.29 -20.30
N HIS A 192 13.86 -26.77 -19.12
CA HIS A 192 14.55 -27.84 -18.41
C HIS A 192 13.92 -29.21 -18.72
N ASN A 193 14.68 -30.28 -18.44
CA ASN A 193 14.20 -31.65 -18.57
C ASN A 193 13.32 -32.02 -17.38
N TYR A 194 12.05 -31.64 -17.43
CA TYR A 194 11.05 -32.04 -16.44
C TYR A 194 10.49 -33.43 -16.75
N ASN A 195 10.27 -34.23 -15.71
CA ASN A 195 9.41 -35.39 -15.86
C ASN A 195 7.92 -34.99 -15.78
N LEU A 196 7.00 -35.86 -16.22
CA LEU A 196 5.57 -35.55 -16.26
C LEU A 196 4.97 -35.29 -14.87
N ASN A 197 5.47 -35.94 -13.82
CA ASN A 197 4.98 -35.75 -12.46
C ASN A 197 5.41 -34.39 -11.88
N GLU A 198 6.66 -33.98 -12.15
CA GLU A 198 7.15 -32.63 -11.85
C GLU A 198 6.31 -31.58 -12.58
N LEU A 199 6.06 -31.77 -13.88
CA LEU A 199 5.20 -30.87 -14.65
C LEU A 199 3.79 -30.81 -14.10
N HIS A 200 3.22 -31.93 -13.64
CA HIS A 200 1.90 -31.94 -13.03
C HIS A 200 1.84 -30.97 -11.84
N TRP A 201 2.81 -31.08 -10.92
CA TRP A 201 2.90 -30.23 -9.74
C TRP A 201 3.19 -28.77 -10.06
N ILE A 202 4.13 -28.50 -10.97
CA ILE A 202 4.48 -27.16 -11.41
C ILE A 202 3.29 -26.47 -12.06
N LEU A 203 2.66 -27.11 -13.07
CA LEU A 203 1.54 -26.53 -13.80
C LEU A 203 0.33 -26.32 -12.90
N LYS A 204 0.05 -27.28 -12.00
CA LYS A 204 -1.05 -27.15 -11.03
C LYS A 204 -0.84 -25.96 -10.10
N HIS A 205 0.38 -25.74 -9.61
CA HIS A 205 0.75 -24.58 -8.79
C HIS A 205 0.56 -23.26 -9.55
N GLU A 206 1.10 -23.15 -10.77
CA GLU A 206 0.97 -21.94 -11.59
C GLU A 206 -0.49 -21.63 -11.99
N LEU A 207 -1.30 -22.66 -12.26
CA LEU A 207 -2.73 -22.50 -12.52
C LEU A 207 -3.50 -22.04 -11.27
N ILE A 208 -3.06 -22.43 -10.08
CA ILE A 208 -3.64 -21.95 -8.83
C ILE A 208 -3.31 -20.48 -8.60
N HIS A 209 -2.10 -20.00 -8.94
CA HIS A 209 -1.81 -18.56 -8.96
C HIS A 209 -2.79 -17.78 -9.86
N TYR A 210 -3.11 -18.32 -11.04
CA TYR A 210 -4.13 -17.73 -11.91
C TYR A 210 -5.52 -17.71 -11.26
N LYS A 211 -5.93 -18.81 -10.63
CA LYS A 211 -7.24 -18.95 -9.99
C LYS A 211 -7.40 -18.00 -8.80
N SER A 212 -6.34 -17.84 -8.01
CA SER A 212 -6.27 -16.95 -6.84
C SER A 212 -6.05 -15.48 -7.18
N LYS A 213 -5.88 -15.14 -8.48
CA LYS A 213 -5.69 -13.77 -8.99
C LYS A 213 -4.45 -13.06 -8.42
N ASP A 214 -3.43 -13.83 -8.09
CA ASP A 214 -2.23 -13.36 -7.41
C ASP A 214 -1.52 -12.25 -8.20
N LEU A 215 -1.48 -12.40 -9.51
CA LEU A 215 -0.84 -11.42 -10.38
C LEU A 215 -1.52 -10.03 -10.32
N TYR A 216 -2.87 -9.98 -10.20
CA TYR A 216 -3.60 -8.71 -10.04
C TYR A 216 -3.29 -8.05 -8.70
N ILE A 217 -3.23 -8.84 -7.63
CA ILE A 217 -2.85 -8.35 -6.29
C ILE A 217 -1.43 -7.80 -6.32
N ARG A 218 -0.50 -8.48 -7.02
CA ARG A 218 0.88 -7.98 -7.20
C ARG A 218 0.92 -6.67 -7.99
N TYR A 219 0.11 -6.49 -9.03
CA TYR A 219 0.03 -5.22 -9.73
C TYR A 219 -0.53 -4.10 -8.86
N LEU A 220 -1.49 -4.40 -7.99
CA LEU A 220 -2.07 -3.45 -7.06
C LEU A 220 -1.03 -2.99 -6.02
N VAL A 221 -0.25 -3.92 -5.46
CA VAL A 221 0.87 -3.60 -4.57
C VAL A 221 1.96 -2.80 -5.31
N LEU A 222 2.24 -3.13 -6.57
CA LEU A 222 3.18 -2.36 -7.39
C LEU A 222 2.71 -0.90 -7.58
N PHE A 223 1.42 -0.69 -7.80
CA PHE A 223 0.82 0.65 -7.85
C PHE A 223 0.95 1.37 -6.51
N LEU A 224 0.62 0.71 -5.40
CA LEU A 224 0.79 1.27 -4.05
C LEU A 224 2.23 1.64 -3.75
N LYS A 225 3.22 0.87 -4.22
CA LYS A 225 4.65 1.22 -4.13
C LYS A 225 5.04 2.47 -4.92
N CYS A 226 4.23 2.93 -5.88
CA CYS A 226 4.40 4.22 -6.55
C CYS A 226 3.80 5.35 -5.71
N VAL A 227 2.57 5.15 -5.23
CA VAL A 227 1.84 6.13 -4.39
C VAL A 227 2.58 6.39 -3.07
N TYR A 228 3.01 5.31 -2.41
CA TYR A 228 3.68 5.32 -1.12
C TYR A 228 5.19 5.08 -1.26
N PHE A 229 5.81 5.60 -2.32
CA PHE A 229 7.23 5.34 -2.63
C PHE A 229 8.18 5.66 -1.47
N PHE A 230 7.82 6.67 -0.66
CA PHE A 230 8.55 7.13 0.52
C PHE A 230 8.36 6.25 1.77
N ASN A 231 7.33 5.40 1.79
CA ASN A 231 6.99 4.60 2.97
C ASN A 231 7.74 3.26 2.93
N PRO A 232 8.69 2.96 3.83
CA PRO A 232 9.42 1.69 3.82
C PRO A 232 8.51 0.47 4.07
N PHE A 233 7.38 0.64 4.77
CA PHE A 233 6.47 -0.46 5.10
C PHE A 233 5.76 -1.03 3.88
N ILE A 234 5.61 -0.28 2.79
CA ILE A 234 4.98 -0.82 1.57
C ILE A 234 5.86 -1.91 0.94
N TYR A 235 7.18 -1.81 1.06
CA TYR A 235 8.12 -2.83 0.56
C TYR A 235 8.14 -4.06 1.46
N LEU A 236 7.91 -3.90 2.76
CA LEU A 236 7.71 -5.02 3.67
C LEU A 236 6.38 -5.73 3.36
N LEU A 237 5.30 -4.98 3.15
CA LEU A 237 3.99 -5.50 2.78
C LEU A 237 4.08 -6.35 1.50
N ASP A 238 4.80 -5.88 0.48
CA ASP A 238 5.06 -6.61 -0.77
C ASP A 238 5.68 -8.00 -0.52
N ARG A 239 6.73 -8.07 0.32
CA ARG A 239 7.36 -9.35 0.69
C ARG A 239 6.41 -10.27 1.46
N ILE A 240 5.56 -9.70 2.30
CA ILE A 240 4.59 -10.45 3.12
C ILE A 240 3.50 -11.05 2.24
N ILE A 241 2.92 -10.24 1.35
CA ILE A 241 1.89 -10.68 0.41
C ILE A 241 2.46 -11.78 -0.48
N TYR A 242 3.66 -11.58 -1.04
CA TYR A 242 4.35 -12.60 -1.85
C TYR A 242 4.44 -13.93 -1.11
N HIS A 243 4.93 -13.92 0.15
CA HIS A 243 5.03 -15.15 0.93
C HIS A 243 3.66 -15.74 1.26
N SER A 244 2.65 -14.92 1.54
CA SER A 244 1.29 -15.41 1.79
C SER A 244 0.65 -16.04 0.54
N CYS A 245 0.91 -15.50 -0.66
CA CYS A 245 0.50 -16.09 -1.94
C CYS A 245 1.05 -17.51 -2.08
N GLU A 246 2.38 -17.68 -1.94
CA GLU A 246 3.04 -18.99 -2.07
C GLU A 246 2.44 -20.03 -1.12
N LEU A 247 2.28 -19.67 0.17
CA LEU A 247 1.69 -20.56 1.18
C LEU A 247 0.22 -20.89 0.88
N HIS A 248 -0.55 -19.92 0.37
CA HIS A 248 -1.93 -20.17 -0.01
C HIS A 248 -2.01 -21.13 -1.20
N CYS A 249 -1.18 -20.93 -2.22
CA CYS A 249 -1.11 -21.81 -3.37
C CYS A 249 -0.71 -23.23 -2.97
N ASP A 250 0.34 -23.37 -2.15
CA ASP A 250 0.75 -24.66 -1.57
C ASP A 250 -0.41 -25.36 -0.83
N GLU A 251 -1.14 -24.63 0.03
CA GLU A 251 -2.29 -25.15 0.78
C GLU A 251 -3.43 -25.63 -0.14
N VAL A 252 -3.66 -24.93 -1.26
CA VAL A 252 -4.70 -25.26 -2.23
C VAL A 252 -4.28 -26.45 -3.11
N VAL A 253 -3.03 -26.49 -3.59
CA VAL A 253 -2.46 -27.61 -4.37
C VAL A 253 -2.59 -28.91 -3.58
N LEU A 254 -2.22 -28.88 -2.30
CA LEU A 254 -2.13 -30.06 -1.44
C LEU A 254 -3.47 -30.46 -0.80
N LYS A 255 -4.57 -29.77 -1.09
CA LYS A 255 -5.87 -30.04 -0.47
C LYS A 255 -6.35 -31.45 -0.81
N GLY A 256 -6.39 -32.33 0.20
CA GLY A 256 -6.86 -33.71 0.04
C GLY A 256 -5.80 -34.67 -0.50
N CYS A 257 -4.54 -34.24 -0.60
CA CYS A 257 -3.43 -35.10 -1.03
C CYS A 257 -2.99 -36.08 0.07
N SER A 258 -2.49 -37.24 -0.36
CA SER A 258 -1.78 -38.19 0.52
C SER A 258 -0.41 -37.64 0.94
N LEU A 259 0.18 -38.21 1.99
CA LEU A 259 1.53 -37.85 2.44
C LEU A 259 2.58 -38.04 1.33
N GLU A 260 2.41 -39.05 0.49
CA GLU A 260 3.30 -39.34 -0.64
C GLU A 260 3.25 -38.23 -1.69
N ASN A 261 2.05 -37.77 -2.05
CA ASN A 261 1.87 -36.65 -2.98
C ASN A 261 2.44 -35.34 -2.41
N ILE A 262 2.29 -35.10 -1.09
CA ILE A 262 2.90 -33.93 -0.43
C ILE A 262 4.43 -33.97 -0.56
N LYS A 263 5.06 -35.14 -0.36
CA LYS A 263 6.51 -35.30 -0.54
C LYS A 263 6.93 -35.10 -1.99
N SER A 264 6.20 -35.68 -2.94
CA SER A 264 6.45 -35.51 -4.38
C SER A 264 6.40 -34.04 -4.79
N TYR A 265 5.40 -33.30 -4.29
CA TYR A 265 5.26 -31.87 -4.52
C TYR A 265 6.43 -31.07 -3.92
N ALA A 266 6.76 -31.32 -2.64
CA ALA A 266 7.85 -30.63 -1.96
C ALA A 266 9.21 -30.84 -2.66
N ASN A 267 9.49 -32.05 -3.13
CA ASN A 267 10.68 -32.36 -3.92
C ASN A 267 10.68 -31.61 -5.26
N THR A 268 9.53 -31.55 -5.95
CA THR A 268 9.42 -30.80 -7.21
C THR A 268 9.76 -29.32 -7.02
N ILE A 269 9.27 -28.69 -5.94
CA ILE A 269 9.58 -27.30 -5.62
C ILE A 269 11.08 -27.14 -5.28
N LEU A 270 11.66 -28.08 -4.54
CA LEU A 270 13.09 -28.08 -4.22
C LEU A 270 13.93 -28.14 -5.50
N ASP A 271 13.64 -29.09 -6.38
CA ASP A 271 14.35 -29.28 -7.65
C ASP A 271 14.24 -28.03 -8.53
N SER A 272 13.06 -27.40 -8.58
CA SER A 272 12.87 -26.14 -9.31
C SER A 272 13.74 -25.01 -8.74
N ILE A 273 13.88 -24.92 -7.41
CA ILE A 273 14.72 -23.91 -6.77
C ILE A 273 16.20 -24.18 -7.04
N GLU A 274 16.64 -25.43 -6.94
CA GLU A 274 18.03 -25.81 -7.22
C GLU A 274 18.42 -25.51 -8.66
N ARG A 275 17.57 -25.86 -9.65
CA ARG A 275 17.78 -25.54 -11.07
C ARG A 275 17.92 -24.03 -11.24
N SER A 276 16.99 -23.25 -10.68
CA SER A 276 17.02 -21.79 -10.78
C SER A 276 18.24 -21.12 -10.14
N SER A 277 18.80 -21.74 -9.09
CA SER A 277 19.95 -21.21 -8.36
C SER A 277 21.27 -21.45 -9.11
N ARG A 278 21.38 -22.57 -9.84
CA ARG A 278 22.55 -22.86 -10.70
C ARG A 278 22.66 -21.85 -11.84
N ASP A 279 21.52 -21.38 -12.33
CA ASP A 279 21.43 -20.40 -13.41
C ASP A 279 21.61 -18.93 -12.94
N SER A 280 21.74 -18.68 -11.63
CA SER A 280 21.83 -17.32 -11.07
C SER A 280 23.10 -17.10 -10.22
N ASN A 281 24.01 -16.23 -10.65
CA ASN A 281 25.25 -15.90 -9.94
C ASN A 281 25.11 -14.98 -8.70
N ASN A 282 23.90 -14.81 -8.13
CA ASN A 282 23.65 -13.85 -7.05
C ASN A 282 23.53 -14.53 -5.67
N TYR A 283 24.61 -14.46 -4.89
CA TYR A 283 24.71 -15.07 -3.54
C TYR A 283 23.68 -14.54 -2.52
N THR A 284 23.30 -13.26 -2.61
CA THR A 284 22.35 -12.63 -1.68
C THR A 284 20.90 -13.08 -1.90
N THR A 285 20.54 -13.45 -3.12
CA THR A 285 19.20 -13.98 -3.44
C THR A 285 19.03 -15.44 -3.01
N GLY A 286 20.12 -16.22 -2.94
CA GLY A 286 20.08 -17.63 -2.53
C GLY A 286 19.65 -17.85 -1.08
N LEU A 287 20.17 -17.05 -0.14
CA LEU A 287 19.83 -17.13 1.29
C LEU A 287 18.34 -16.83 1.57
N HIS A 288 17.78 -15.81 0.91
CA HIS A 288 16.36 -15.49 1.02
C HIS A 288 15.46 -16.56 0.39
N ARG A 289 15.87 -17.15 -0.74
CA ARG A 289 15.15 -18.27 -1.37
C ARG A 289 15.12 -19.50 -0.47
N LYS A 290 16.25 -19.84 0.15
CA LYS A 290 16.37 -21.00 1.06
C LYS A 290 15.47 -20.87 2.29
N SER A 291 15.52 -19.74 2.99
CA SER A 291 14.67 -19.51 4.18
C SER A 291 13.16 -19.48 3.85
N ASN A 292 12.78 -18.95 2.69
CA ASN A 292 11.39 -19.01 2.22
C ASN A 292 10.95 -20.44 1.91
N PHE A 293 11.82 -21.24 1.27
CA PHE A 293 11.54 -22.64 0.96
C PHE A 293 11.36 -23.49 2.22
N GLU A 294 12.26 -23.39 3.19
CA GLU A 294 12.17 -24.12 4.46
C GLU A 294 10.82 -23.89 5.14
N LYS A 295 10.34 -22.64 5.10
CA LYS A 295 9.04 -22.28 5.65
C LYS A 295 7.87 -22.85 4.84
N ARG A 296 7.96 -22.89 3.51
CA ARG A 296 6.96 -23.55 2.66
C ARG A 296 6.87 -25.04 3.00
N VAL A 297 7.99 -25.75 2.98
CA VAL A 297 8.03 -27.18 3.30
C VAL A 297 7.48 -27.46 4.69
N TYR A 298 7.93 -26.72 5.72
CA TYR A 298 7.41 -26.87 7.07
C TYR A 298 5.89 -26.70 7.12
N ASP A 299 5.35 -25.70 6.42
CA ASP A 299 3.91 -25.44 6.38
C ASP A 299 3.13 -26.50 5.60
N MET A 300 3.71 -27.15 4.58
CA MET A 300 3.06 -28.25 3.82
C MET A 300 2.71 -29.45 4.71
N PHE A 301 3.52 -29.72 5.73
CA PHE A 301 3.32 -30.85 6.65
C PHE A 301 2.56 -30.46 7.94
N LYS A 302 2.22 -29.18 8.12
CA LYS A 302 1.53 -28.69 9.32
C LYS A 302 0.00 -28.81 9.18
N ASN A 303 -0.67 -29.15 10.27
CA ASN A 303 -2.13 -29.17 10.33
C ASN A 303 -2.75 -27.80 10.02
N LYS A 304 -3.93 -27.83 9.37
CA LYS A 304 -4.65 -26.63 8.94
C LYS A 304 -5.04 -25.75 10.13
N GLY A 305 -4.80 -24.44 9.98
CA GLY A 305 -5.22 -23.43 10.95
C GLY A 305 -6.74 -23.21 10.95
N LYS A 306 -7.24 -22.45 11.94
CA LYS A 306 -8.67 -22.10 12.03
C LYS A 306 -9.09 -21.14 10.91
N SER A 307 -10.38 -21.09 10.58
CA SER A 307 -10.93 -20.05 9.71
C SER A 307 -10.99 -18.71 10.45
N GLY A 308 -10.54 -17.62 9.80
CA GLY A 308 -10.43 -16.30 10.44
C GLY A 308 -11.50 -15.29 10.03
N ILE A 309 -12.60 -15.74 9.41
CA ILE A 309 -13.61 -14.87 8.77
C ILE A 309 -14.15 -13.81 9.74
N LEU A 310 -14.48 -14.20 10.99
CA LEU A 310 -14.99 -13.27 12.00
C LEU A 310 -13.97 -12.16 12.32
N ILE A 311 -12.69 -12.49 12.39
CA ILE A 311 -11.62 -11.51 12.66
C ILE A 311 -11.38 -10.61 11.45
N ALA A 312 -11.49 -11.12 10.22
CA ALA A 312 -11.45 -10.29 9.02
C ALA A 312 -12.58 -9.25 9.04
N LEU A 313 -13.80 -9.65 9.43
CA LEU A 313 -14.94 -8.74 9.56
C LEU A 313 -14.70 -7.68 10.64
N ILE A 314 -14.20 -8.06 11.81
CA ILE A 314 -13.86 -7.13 12.90
C ILE A 314 -12.80 -6.13 12.43
N LEU A 315 -11.74 -6.58 11.76
CA LEU A 315 -10.68 -5.71 11.25
C LEU A 315 -11.19 -4.77 10.15
N CYS A 316 -12.07 -5.24 9.28
CA CYS A 316 -12.72 -4.40 8.26
C CYS A 316 -13.54 -3.28 8.91
N LEU A 317 -14.34 -3.63 9.93
CA LEU A 317 -15.13 -2.65 10.69
C LEU A 317 -14.23 -1.65 11.41
N LEU A 318 -13.23 -2.12 12.16
CA LEU A 318 -12.27 -1.25 12.87
C LEU A 318 -11.50 -0.33 11.93
N SER A 319 -11.14 -0.81 10.73
CA SER A 319 -10.45 0.02 9.74
C SER A 319 -11.31 1.18 9.20
N SER A 320 -12.64 1.06 9.31
CA SER A 320 -13.61 2.09 8.92
C SER A 320 -13.83 3.15 10.02
N PHE A 321 -13.52 2.82 11.28
CA PHE A 321 -13.56 3.75 12.42
C PHE A 321 -12.21 4.48 12.57
N THR A 322 -11.93 5.48 11.74
CA THR A 322 -10.70 6.30 11.92
C THR A 322 -10.93 7.80 12.02
N TYR A 323 -12.16 8.24 12.32
CA TYR A 323 -12.40 9.66 12.62
C TYR A 323 -13.59 9.84 13.57
N PHE A 324 -13.33 9.79 14.89
CA PHE A 324 -14.19 10.49 15.85
C PHE A 324 -13.51 11.82 16.15
N LYS A 325 -13.92 12.88 15.45
CA LYS A 325 -13.55 14.23 15.84
C LYS A 325 -14.33 14.57 17.10
N PHE A 326 -13.67 14.53 18.25
CA PHE A 326 -14.18 15.17 19.46
C PHE A 326 -14.04 16.68 19.24
N ASP A 327 -15.05 17.31 18.64
CA ASP A 327 -15.19 18.76 18.80
C ASP A 327 -15.53 18.96 20.28
N SER A 328 -14.53 19.33 21.07
CA SER A 328 -14.77 19.84 22.42
C SER A 328 -15.61 21.10 22.24
N ILE A 329 -16.89 21.01 22.59
CA ILE A 329 -17.76 22.17 22.77
C ILE A 329 -17.22 22.90 24.00
N ILE A 330 -16.12 23.65 23.83
CA ILE A 330 -15.74 24.69 24.77
C ILE A 330 -16.71 25.82 24.45
N SER A 331 -17.88 25.81 25.11
CA SER A 331 -18.73 26.98 25.21
C SER A 331 -17.86 28.11 25.75
N LYS A 332 -17.49 29.07 24.90
CA LYS A 332 -16.88 30.31 25.38
C LYS A 332 -17.85 30.91 26.41
N PRO A 333 -17.41 31.21 27.64
CA PRO A 333 -18.26 31.90 28.58
C PRO A 333 -18.64 33.26 27.98
N ILE A 334 -19.94 33.53 27.94
CA ILE A 334 -20.47 34.85 27.58
C ILE A 334 -20.10 35.77 28.73
N ASN A 335 -18.97 36.47 28.63
CA ASN A 335 -18.71 37.61 29.49
C ASN A 335 -19.58 38.76 28.97
N HIS A 336 -20.77 38.90 29.56
CA HIS A 336 -21.48 40.18 29.54
C HIS A 336 -20.62 41.18 30.33
N SER A 337 -19.89 42.04 29.63
CA SER A 337 -19.44 43.31 30.19
C SER A 337 -20.66 44.23 30.25
N LEU A 338 -21.36 44.20 31.38
CA LEU A 338 -22.13 45.34 31.85
C LEU A 338 -21.11 46.38 32.30
N ASP A 339 -20.87 47.39 31.47
CA ASP A 339 -20.55 48.77 31.87
C ASP A 339 -20.04 49.56 30.64
N ALA A 340 -20.99 50.09 29.87
CA ALA A 340 -20.73 51.23 29.00
C ALA A 340 -21.93 52.19 29.09
N PRO A 341 -21.75 53.46 29.48
CA PRO A 341 -22.86 54.38 29.66
C PRO A 341 -23.48 54.78 28.30
N LEU A 342 -24.81 54.84 28.27
CA LEU A 342 -25.62 55.24 27.11
C LEU A 342 -25.26 56.66 26.63
N PRO A 343 -25.16 56.91 25.31
CA PRO A 343 -25.00 58.26 24.80
C PRO A 343 -26.33 59.03 24.89
N VAL A 344 -26.26 60.19 25.53
CA VAL A 344 -27.36 61.17 25.60
C VAL A 344 -27.66 61.70 24.21
N ASN A 345 -28.84 61.38 23.69
CA ASN A 345 -29.35 61.85 22.42
C ASN A 345 -30.00 63.24 22.64
N THR A 346 -29.36 64.31 22.17
CA THR A 346 -30.02 65.62 21.99
C THR A 346 -30.34 65.80 20.52
N GLY A 347 -31.62 66.06 20.26
CA GLY A 347 -32.28 65.78 18.98
C GLY A 347 -31.78 66.57 17.77
N LYS A 348 -31.96 65.92 16.62
CA LYS A 348 -32.45 66.54 15.39
C LYS A 348 -33.04 65.45 14.50
N GLU A 349 -34.35 65.51 14.32
CA GLU A 349 -35.10 64.74 13.34
C GLU A 349 -34.51 64.94 11.94
N LYS A 350 -34.20 63.83 11.25
CA LYS A 350 -34.33 63.76 9.79
C LYS A 350 -34.91 62.40 9.41
N SER A 351 -36.16 62.44 8.99
CA SER A 351 -36.90 61.41 8.30
C SER A 351 -36.14 60.88 7.09
N PHE A 352 -35.98 59.55 6.98
CA PHE A 352 -35.80 58.89 5.68
C PHE A 352 -36.72 57.66 5.61
N THR A 353 -37.59 57.74 4.62
CA THR A 353 -38.65 56.80 4.26
C THR A 353 -38.06 55.49 3.73
N ILE A 354 -38.64 54.37 4.17
CA ILE A 354 -38.37 53.03 3.66
C ILE A 354 -39.08 52.89 2.30
N THR A 355 -38.33 52.59 1.25
CA THR A 355 -38.88 51.96 0.03
C THR A 355 -38.30 50.58 -0.07
N ILE A 356 -39.21 49.60 0.00
CA ILE A 356 -38.98 48.20 -0.36
C ILE A 356 -39.19 48.12 -1.86
N ASP A 357 -38.19 47.60 -2.57
CA ASP A 357 -38.38 46.74 -3.75
C ASP A 357 -37.30 45.64 -3.70
#